data_AF-A0A815V310-F1
#
_entry.id   AF-A0A815V310-F1
#
_cell.length_a   1.000
_cell.length_b   1.000
_cell.length_c   1.000
_cell.angle_alpha   90.00
_cell.angle_beta   90.00
_cell.angle_gamma   90.00
#
_symmetry.space_group_name_H-M   'P 1'
#
loop_
_entity.id
_entity.type
_entity.pdbx_description
1 polymer ?
#
loop_
_entity_poly.entity_id
_entity_poly.type
_entity_poly.pdbx_seq_one_letter_code
_entity_poly.pdbx_strand_id
1 'polypeptide(L)'
;TICYDKPTGVDISILPTIYKRNRQYPLWLSPRGGGLDCHRTWESLYLDIIPIVWHSTLDSLYTNLPIIIINDSSEINEEFLRNKLHEIAMKKVQQPSVYQYEKLRNAYWRDIIIKKSRYVFNEKDIQRNRCWRAKTIR
;
A
#
# COMPACT_ATOMS: atom_id res chain seq x y z
N THR A 1 20.57 -31.31 2.19
CA THR A 1 19.86 -30.04 1.99
C THR A 1 19.31 -29.61 3.32
N ILE A 2 19.73 -28.45 3.86
CA ILE A 2 19.23 -27.97 5.15
C ILE A 2 17.83 -27.38 4.89
N CYS A 3 16.79 -28.04 5.40
CA CYS A 3 15.43 -27.50 5.37
C CYS A 3 15.30 -26.51 6.53
N TYR A 4 15.01 -25.25 6.22
CA TYR A 4 14.64 -24.26 7.23
C TYR A 4 13.13 -24.29 7.38
N ASP A 5 12.66 -24.80 8.52
CA ASP A 5 11.25 -24.66 8.89
C ASP A 5 10.97 -23.19 9.16
N LYS A 6 10.08 -22.61 8.36
CA LYS A 6 9.59 -21.26 8.60
C LYS A 6 8.70 -21.34 9.85
N PRO A 7 9.04 -20.64 10.96
CA PRO A 7 8.17 -20.61 12.12
C PRO A 7 6.77 -20.15 11.69
N THR A 8 5.75 -20.81 12.24
CA THR A 8 4.35 -20.53 11.90
C THR A 8 3.99 -19.13 12.35
N GLY A 9 3.78 -18.23 11.39
CA GLY A 9 3.35 -16.85 11.63
C GLY A 9 4.50 -15.85 11.74
N VAL A 10 4.19 -14.58 11.45
CA VAL A 10 5.07 -13.45 11.74
C VAL A 10 4.78 -13.04 13.18
N ASP A 11 5.82 -13.00 14.03
CA ASP A 11 5.68 -12.42 15.36
C ASP A 11 5.31 -10.94 15.24
N ILE A 12 4.07 -10.60 15.57
CA ILE A 12 3.52 -9.24 15.43
C ILE A 12 4.27 -8.24 16.33
N SER A 13 4.86 -8.71 17.45
CA SER A 13 5.58 -7.85 18.39
C SER A 13 6.81 -7.17 17.76
N ILE A 14 7.35 -7.73 16.68
CA ILE A 14 8.52 -7.20 15.98
C ILE A 14 8.18 -6.11 14.94
N LEU A 15 6.91 -5.96 14.57
CA LEU A 15 6.49 -5.01 13.52
C LEU A 15 6.89 -3.56 13.81
N PRO A 16 6.71 -3.00 15.03
CA PRO A 16 7.15 -1.64 15.33
C PRO A 16 8.65 -1.43 15.07
N THR A 17 9.47 -2.43 15.40
CA THR A 17 10.92 -2.41 15.16
C THR A 17 11.23 -2.43 13.67
N ILE A 18 10.54 -3.27 12.89
CA ILE A 18 10.68 -3.32 11.43
C ILE A 18 10.30 -1.98 10.81
N TYR A 19 9.18 -1.38 11.21
CA TYR A 19 8.72 -0.10 10.69
C TYR A 19 9.68 1.03 11.03
N LYS A 20 10.18 1.07 12.28
CA LYS A 20 11.20 2.04 12.70
C LYS A 20 12.49 1.91 11.88
N ARG A 21 12.92 0.68 11.59
CA ARG A 21 14.10 0.44 10.74
C ARG A 21 13.85 0.89 9.30
N ASN A 22 12.72 0.49 8.71
CA ASN A 22 12.45 0.70 7.29
C ASN A 22 12.14 2.15 6.95
N ARG A 23 11.61 2.95 7.90
CA ARG A 23 11.35 4.39 7.73
C ARG A 23 12.59 5.22 7.43
N GLN A 24 13.79 4.67 7.64
CA GLN A 24 15.06 5.31 7.28
C GLN A 24 15.33 5.29 5.77
N TYR A 25 14.57 4.50 5.00
CA TYR A 25 14.74 4.32 3.57
C TYR A 25 13.53 4.89 2.80
N PRO A 26 13.75 5.53 1.64
CA PRO A 26 12.67 6.09 0.83
C PRO A 26 11.89 5.03 0.04
N LEU A 27 12.44 3.82 -0.08
CA LEU A 27 11.93 2.73 -0.90
C LEU A 27 11.72 1.45 -0.08
N TRP A 28 10.66 0.69 -0.40
CA TRP A 28 10.42 -0.63 0.17
C TRP A 28 10.02 -1.64 -0.90
N LEU A 29 10.80 -2.72 -1.03
CA LEU A 29 10.42 -3.86 -1.86
C LEU A 29 9.16 -4.55 -1.33
N SER A 30 8.12 -4.61 -2.16
CA SER A 30 6.87 -5.31 -1.89
C SER A 30 6.56 -6.32 -2.99
N PRO A 31 7.35 -7.42 -3.06
CA PRO A 31 7.05 -8.53 -3.96
C PRO A 31 5.73 -9.18 -3.58
N ARG A 32 5.13 -9.83 -4.58
CA ARG A 32 3.95 -10.68 -4.42
C ARG A 32 4.19 -11.71 -3.31
N GLY A 33 3.16 -11.93 -2.50
CA GLY A 33 3.18 -12.89 -1.40
C GLY A 33 2.56 -14.21 -1.80
N GLY A 34 1.70 -14.76 -0.93
CA GLY A 34 0.82 -15.88 -1.27
C GLY A 34 -0.31 -15.51 -2.25
N GLY A 35 -0.46 -14.23 -2.57
CA GLY A 35 -1.39 -13.69 -3.56
C GLY A 35 -0.76 -12.59 -4.41
N LEU A 36 -1.55 -12.00 -5.32
CA LEU A 36 -1.10 -10.90 -6.17
C LEU A 36 -0.83 -9.62 -5.37
N ASP A 37 -1.60 -9.37 -4.31
CA ASP A 37 -1.41 -8.24 -3.41
C ASP A 37 -0.52 -8.60 -2.22
N CYS A 38 -0.01 -7.55 -1.57
CA CYS A 38 0.76 -7.68 -0.35
C CYS A 38 0.41 -6.58 0.64
N HIS A 39 0.22 -6.94 1.91
CA HIS A 39 0.03 -5.99 3.02
C HIS A 39 1.15 -4.95 3.08
N ARG A 40 2.40 -5.36 2.80
CA ARG A 40 3.59 -4.48 2.80
C ARG A 40 3.43 -3.28 1.86
N THR A 41 2.75 -3.45 0.73
CA THR A 41 2.52 -2.35 -0.24
C THR A 41 1.77 -1.22 0.45
N TRP A 42 0.67 -1.54 1.14
CA TRP A 42 -0.16 -0.56 1.82
C TRP A 42 0.52 -0.01 3.09
N GLU A 43 1.17 -0.88 3.87
CA GLU A 43 1.92 -0.48 5.07
C GLU A 43 3.04 0.52 4.76
N SER A 44 3.78 0.31 3.65
CA SER A 44 4.83 1.24 3.23
C SER A 44 4.27 2.63 2.90
N LEU A 45 3.12 2.70 2.21
CA LEU A 45 2.46 3.97 1.90
C LEU A 45 1.98 4.70 3.16
N TYR A 46 1.51 3.96 4.18
CA TYR A 46 1.18 4.54 5.48
C TYR A 46 2.39 5.12 6.22
N LEU A 47 3.60 4.66 5.89
CA LEU A 47 4.86 5.10 6.49
C LEU A 47 5.58 6.17 5.66
N ASP A 48 4.93 6.71 4.62
CA ASP A 48 5.51 7.61 3.60
C ASP A 48 6.73 7.01 2.85
N ILE A 49 6.73 5.68 2.71
CA ILE A 49 7.76 4.94 1.97
C ILE A 49 7.16 4.50 0.63
N ILE A 50 7.90 4.65 -0.47
CA ILE A 50 7.45 4.31 -1.81
C ILE A 50 7.64 2.79 -2.05
N PRO A 51 6.56 2.00 -2.25
CA PRO A 51 6.71 0.59 -2.54
C PRO A 51 7.18 0.33 -3.97
N ILE A 52 7.97 -0.73 -4.13
CA ILE A 52 8.32 -1.32 -5.42
C ILE A 52 7.54 -2.63 -5.57
N VAL A 53 6.68 -2.71 -6.58
CA VAL A 53 5.77 -3.85 -6.84
C VAL A 53 5.94 -4.38 -8.25
N TRP A 54 5.57 -5.64 -8.47
CA TRP A 54 5.58 -6.24 -9.80
C TRP A 54 4.26 -5.99 -10.52
N HIS A 55 4.36 -5.59 -11.80
CA HIS A 55 3.26 -5.38 -12.73
C HIS A 55 2.25 -6.52 -12.65
N SER A 56 0.98 -6.22 -12.47
CA SER A 56 -0.09 -7.21 -12.38
C SER A 56 -1.45 -6.64 -12.81
N THR A 57 -2.49 -7.47 -12.73
CA THR A 57 -3.88 -7.00 -12.90
C THR A 57 -4.31 -5.99 -11.82
N LEU A 58 -3.54 -5.84 -10.73
CA LEU A 58 -3.82 -4.90 -9.65
C LEU A 58 -3.30 -3.48 -9.91
N ASP A 59 -2.58 -3.23 -11.00
CA ASP A 59 -1.98 -1.93 -11.31
C ASP A 59 -2.99 -0.78 -11.31
N SER A 60 -4.23 -1.06 -11.75
CA SER A 60 -5.33 -0.09 -11.73
C SER A 60 -5.63 0.45 -10.32
N LEU A 61 -5.42 -0.36 -9.27
CA LEU A 61 -5.59 0.05 -7.88
C LEU A 61 -4.57 1.11 -7.47
N TYR A 62 -3.36 1.00 -8.01
CA TYR A 62 -2.20 1.85 -7.73
C TYR A 62 -2.20 3.18 -8.47
N THR A 63 -3.15 3.39 -9.39
CA THR A 63 -3.31 4.66 -10.13
C THR A 63 -3.31 5.85 -9.16
N ASN A 64 -2.52 6.88 -9.43
CA ASN A 64 -2.38 8.08 -8.58
C ASN A 64 -1.93 7.77 -7.14
N LEU A 65 -1.16 6.70 -6.93
CA LEU A 65 -0.38 6.49 -5.70
C LEU A 65 1.12 6.53 -6.04
N PRO A 66 1.99 6.93 -5.10
CA PRO A 66 3.43 6.95 -5.32
C PRO A 66 3.98 5.53 -5.19
N ILE A 67 3.91 4.75 -6.27
CA ILE A 67 4.33 3.35 -6.33
C ILE A 67 5.22 3.17 -7.56
N ILE A 68 6.30 2.40 -7.40
CA ILE A 68 7.16 1.98 -8.52
C ILE A 68 6.68 0.60 -8.95
N ILE A 69 6.24 0.49 -10.19
CA ILE A 69 5.82 -0.77 -10.81
C ILE A 69 6.94 -1.22 -11.75
N ILE A 70 7.40 -2.46 -11.59
CA ILE A 70 8.43 -3.10 -12.42
C ILE A 70 7.86 -4.35 -13.09
N ASN A 71 8.37 -4.73 -14.27
CA ASN A 71 8.00 -6.00 -14.90
C ASN A 71 8.93 -7.12 -14.47
N ASP A 72 10.23 -6.84 -14.42
CA ASP A 72 11.27 -7.78 -14.00
C ASP A 72 12.16 -7.20 -12.89
N SER A 73 12.66 -8.10 -12.03
CA SER A 73 13.65 -7.76 -11.01
C SER A 73 14.97 -7.22 -11.57
N SER A 74 15.32 -7.57 -12.82
CA SER A 74 16.53 -7.11 -13.49
C SER A 74 16.50 -5.61 -13.81
N GLU A 75 15.32 -4.98 -13.81
CA GLU A 75 15.17 -3.53 -13.97
C GLU A 75 15.73 -2.77 -12.76
N ILE A 76 15.81 -3.43 -11.59
CA ILE A 76 16.24 -2.81 -10.36
C ILE A 76 17.76 -2.62 -10.38
N ASN A 77 18.17 -1.38 -10.61
CA ASN A 77 19.53 -0.90 -10.39
C ASN A 77 19.50 0.51 -9.77
N GLU A 78 20.65 0.99 -9.32
CA GLU A 78 20.74 2.27 -8.60
C GLU A 78 20.25 3.45 -9.44
N GLU A 79 20.64 3.52 -10.71
CA GLU A 79 20.25 4.59 -11.62
C GLU A 79 18.73 4.61 -11.82
N PHE A 80 18.14 3.44 -12.12
CA PHE A 80 16.69 3.28 -12.27
C PHE A 80 15.93 3.76 -11.03
N LEU A 81 16.36 3.33 -9.83
CA LEU A 81 15.69 3.70 -8.59
C LEU A 81 15.81 5.20 -8.28
N ARG A 82 16.98 5.80 -8.52
CA ARG A 82 17.19 7.25 -8.37
C ARG A 82 16.31 8.04 -9.32
N ASN A 83 16.23 7.62 -10.58
CA ASN A 83 15.38 8.25 -11.58
C ASN A 83 13.90 8.17 -11.20
N LYS A 84 13.43 7.01 -10.71
CA LYS A 84 12.04 6.84 -10.27
C LYS A 84 11.70 7.66 -9.03
N LEU A 85 12.62 7.74 -8.06
CA LEU A 85 12.45 8.60 -6.90
C LEU A 85 12.35 10.08 -7.30
N HIS A 86 13.21 10.52 -8.21
CA HIS A 86 13.18 11.88 -8.73
C HIS A 86 11.88 12.17 -9.49
N GLU A 87 11.42 11.26 -10.35
CA GLU A 87 10.14 11.37 -11.07
C GLU A 87 8.96 11.55 -10.10
N ILE A 88 8.86 10.70 -9.07
CA ILE A 88 7.79 10.75 -8.07
C ILE A 88 7.83 12.06 -7.28
N ALA A 89 9.02 12.52 -6.90
CA ALA A 89 9.21 13.77 -6.16
C ALA A 89 8.84 14.99 -7.03
N MET A 90 9.32 15.04 -8.27
CA MET A 90 9.01 16.13 -9.20
C MET A 90 7.51 16.19 -9.51
N LYS A 91 6.86 15.04 -9.69
CA LYS A 91 5.41 14.96 -9.88
C LYS A 91 4.65 15.54 -8.69
N LYS A 92 5.11 15.28 -7.46
CA LYS A 92 4.53 15.87 -6.23
C LYS A 92 4.70 17.40 -6.18
N VAL A 93 5.86 17.91 -6.59
CA VAL A 93 6.16 19.36 -6.61
C VAL A 93 5.31 20.08 -7.66
N GLN A 94 5.25 19.53 -8.88
CA GLN A 94 4.48 20.12 -9.98
C GLN A 94 2.98 20.11 -9.71
N GLN A 95 2.48 19.07 -9.03
CA GLN A 95 1.06 18.87 -8.76
C GLN A 95 0.88 18.43 -7.29
N PRO A 96 0.69 19.37 -6.34
CA PRO A 96 0.63 19.07 -4.91
C PRO A 96 -0.46 18.05 -4.50
N SER A 97 -1.53 17.91 -5.29
CA SER A 97 -2.66 17.01 -5.07
C SER A 97 -2.69 15.80 -6.02
N VAL A 98 -1.56 15.48 -6.67
CA VAL A 98 -1.50 14.40 -7.66
C VAL A 98 -1.75 13.00 -7.07
N TYR A 99 -1.37 12.80 -5.81
CA TYR A 99 -1.50 11.51 -5.15
C TYR A 99 -2.78 11.43 -4.32
N GLN A 100 -3.57 10.40 -4.59
CA GLN A 100 -4.87 10.16 -3.97
C GLN A 100 -4.74 9.25 -2.74
N TYR A 101 -4.17 9.78 -1.67
CA TYR A 101 -3.99 9.04 -0.41
C TYR A 101 -5.30 8.62 0.27
N GLU A 102 -6.45 9.16 -0.16
CA GLU A 102 -7.79 8.67 0.26
C GLU A 102 -7.96 7.17 0.03
N LYS A 103 -7.30 6.62 -1.00
CA LYS A 103 -7.27 5.19 -1.32
C LYS A 103 -6.69 4.33 -0.20
N LEU A 104 -5.92 4.89 0.72
CA LEU A 104 -5.43 4.13 1.88
C LEU A 104 -6.57 3.82 2.85
N ARG A 105 -7.60 4.66 2.90
CA ARG A 105 -8.69 4.55 3.87
C ARG A 105 -9.70 3.48 3.44
N ASN A 106 -10.07 2.61 4.38
CA ASN A 106 -11.14 1.62 4.17
C ASN A 106 -12.47 2.26 3.70
N ALA A 107 -12.76 3.49 4.13
CA ALA A 107 -13.97 4.23 3.74
C ALA A 107 -14.05 4.44 2.21
N TYR A 108 -12.93 4.78 1.56
CA TYR A 108 -12.89 5.00 0.11
C TYR A 108 -13.35 3.75 -0.67
N TRP A 109 -12.77 2.60 -0.33
CA TRP A 109 -13.10 1.34 -1.00
C TRP A 109 -14.50 0.88 -0.69
N ARG A 110 -14.93 1.03 0.57
CA ARG A 110 -16.30 0.72 0.97
C ARG A 110 -17.30 1.51 0.15
N ASP A 111 -17.09 2.82 -0.02
CA ASP A 111 -17.98 3.67 -0.81
C ASP A 111 -18.05 3.22 -2.27
N ILE A 112 -16.92 2.83 -2.86
CA ILE A 112 -16.87 2.28 -4.22
C ILE A 112 -17.65 0.96 -4.32
N ILE A 113 -17.41 0.04 -3.38
CA ILE A 113 -18.06 -1.26 -3.34
C ILE A 113 -19.56 -1.09 -3.21
N ILE A 114 -20.02 -0.26 -2.27
CA ILE A 114 -21.44 0.00 -2.03
C ILE A 114 -22.09 0.59 -3.29
N LYS A 115 -21.48 1.62 -3.89
CA LYS A 115 -21.99 2.26 -5.13
C LYS A 115 -22.08 1.28 -6.30
N LYS A 116 -21.18 0.30 -6.38
CA LYS A 116 -21.16 -0.70 -7.46
C LYS A 116 -21.99 -1.95 -7.14
N SER A 117 -22.36 -2.15 -5.88
CA SER A 117 -23.15 -3.31 -5.49
C SER A 117 -24.57 -3.18 -6.03
N ARG A 118 -25.15 -4.28 -6.49
CA ARG A 118 -26.56 -4.34 -6.92
C ARG A 118 -27.53 -4.40 -5.72
N TYR A 119 -26.99 -4.32 -4.50
CA TYR A 119 -27.74 -4.48 -3.27
C TYR A 119 -28.41 -3.15 -2.89
N VAL A 120 -29.73 -3.18 -2.68
CA VAL A 120 -30.51 -2.01 -2.26
C VAL A 120 -30.26 -1.78 -0.77
N PHE A 121 -29.50 -0.75 -0.42
CA PHE A 121 -29.22 -0.39 0.96
C PHE A 121 -30.39 0.42 1.57
N ASN A 122 -30.80 0.07 2.79
CA ASN A 122 -31.66 0.92 3.61
C ASN A 122 -30.82 2.02 4.28
N GLU A 123 -31.38 3.23 4.44
CA GLU A 123 -30.68 4.39 5.04
C GLU A 123 -30.10 4.10 6.45
N LYS A 124 -30.70 3.16 7.19
CA LYS A 124 -30.23 2.72 8.51
C LYS A 124 -28.88 1.97 8.47
N ASP A 125 -28.53 1.33 7.36
CA ASP A 125 -27.27 0.60 7.18
C ASP A 125 -26.08 1.52 6.83
N ILE A 126 -26.39 2.69 6.27
CA ILE A 126 -25.43 3.73 5.87
C ILE A 126 -24.88 4.46 7.11
N GLN A 127 -25.72 4.74 8.12
CA GLN A 127 -25.29 5.48 9.31
C GLN A 127 -24.41 4.68 10.28
N ARG A 128 -24.50 3.34 10.31
CA ARG A 128 -23.83 2.50 11.32
C ARG A 128 -22.31 2.40 11.20
N ASN A 129 -21.70 2.93 10.13
CA ASN A 129 -20.36 2.49 9.73
C ASN A 129 -19.41 3.61 9.26
N ARG A 130 -19.66 4.87 9.63
CA ARG A 130 -18.74 5.96 9.25
C ARG A 130 -17.39 5.93 9.98
N CYS A 131 -17.28 5.16 11.05
CA CYS A 131 -16.03 4.69 11.62
C CYS A 131 -16.22 3.22 11.99
N TRP A 132 -15.29 2.33 11.63
CA TRP A 132 -15.03 1.20 12.52
C TRP A 132 -14.81 1.83 13.90
N ARG A 133 -15.51 1.38 14.94
CA ARG A 133 -15.44 1.93 16.31
C ARG A 133 -14.02 1.81 16.93
N ALA A 134 -12.98 2.30 16.28
CA ALA A 134 -11.77 2.73 16.95
C ALA A 134 -12.21 3.92 17.82
N LYS A 135 -12.48 3.64 19.09
CA LYS A 135 -12.49 4.69 20.10
C LYS A 135 -11.15 5.39 19.91
N THR A 136 -11.17 6.66 19.55
CA THR A 136 -9.99 7.51 19.65
C THR A 136 -9.46 7.30 21.06
N ILE A 137 -8.27 6.72 21.17
CA ILE A 137 -7.56 6.68 22.45
C ILE A 137 -7.33 8.16 22.76
N ARG A 138 -8.09 8.68 23.72
CA ARG A 138 -7.89 9.99 24.31
C ARG A 138 -6.65 9.96 25.19
#